data_AF-A0A8K0NA36-F1
#
_entry.id   AF-A0A8K0NA36-F1
#
_cell.length_a   1.000
_cell.length_b   1.000
_cell.length_c   1.000
_cell.angle_alpha   90.00
_cell.angle_beta   90.00
_cell.angle_gamma   90.00
#
_symmetry.space_group_name_H-M   'P 1'
#
loop_
_entity.id
_entity.type
_entity.pdbx_description
1 polymer ?
#
loop_
_entity_poly.entity_id
_entity_poly.type
_entity_poly.pdbx_seq_one_letter_code
_entity_poly.pdbx_strand_id
1 'polypeptide(L)'
;MDALTTNSGTFQKILEGAAGPPPRPRPLGGRDPRKDLGEREQEIAIGVFVWAFRFSWASPNSSLMSSFLSSGREVAKGLMKYQPDIIISVHPLMQHVPLRILRAKGLLKKIVFTTVVTDLCTCHPTWFHKLVTRCYCPSTEVAKRALNAGLQPSQIKVYGLPVRPSFVKPVRPKDVLRRELGMDEDLPAVLLTGGGEGMGPIETTAQELGNTLYDENLEEPIGQILVICGRNKRLYNRLQSIDWKIPVQVKGFVNRMEECMGACDCIITKAGSGTIAEAMIRGLPIILNDYIAGQVSWDFLKKNLFLVYVKAY
;
A
#
# COMPACT_ATOMS: atom_id res chain seq x y z
N MET A 1 17.80 -28.81 -8.74
CA MET A 1 16.66 -28.48 -7.84
C MET A 1 15.70 -27.69 -8.69
N ASP A 2 14.97 -28.46 -9.49
CA ASP A 2 14.04 -28.04 -10.52
C ASP A 2 12.64 -28.00 -9.92
N ALA A 3 12.00 -26.83 -9.90
CA ALA A 3 10.57 -26.66 -9.62
C ALA A 3 10.05 -25.22 -9.91
N LEU A 4 10.54 -24.54 -10.95
CA LEU A 4 10.11 -23.14 -11.27
C LEU A 4 9.61 -22.92 -12.70
N THR A 5 9.32 -23.95 -13.49
CA THR A 5 9.06 -23.82 -14.93
C THR A 5 7.64 -24.14 -15.41
N THR A 6 6.64 -24.20 -14.53
CA THR A 6 5.26 -24.52 -14.95
C THR A 6 4.24 -23.50 -14.44
N ASN A 7 4.21 -22.31 -15.07
CA ASN A 7 3.00 -21.46 -15.18
C ASN A 7 3.19 -20.23 -16.10
N SER A 8 4.14 -20.26 -17.03
CA SER A 8 4.48 -19.10 -17.88
C SER A 8 3.40 -18.71 -18.89
N GLY A 9 2.59 -19.65 -19.38
CA GLY A 9 1.65 -19.40 -20.50
C GLY A 9 0.49 -18.47 -20.17
N THR A 10 -0.15 -18.63 -19.02
CA THR A 10 -1.33 -17.84 -18.63
C THR A 10 -0.95 -16.42 -18.18
N PHE A 11 0.17 -16.30 -17.46
CA PHE A 11 0.72 -14.99 -17.08
C PHE A 11 1.11 -14.18 -18.32
N GLN A 12 1.74 -14.81 -19.31
CA GLN A 12 2.21 -14.15 -20.52
C GLN A 12 1.07 -13.60 -21.40
N LYS A 13 -0.07 -14.31 -21.49
CA LYS A 13 -1.29 -13.78 -22.15
C LYS A 13 -1.85 -12.53 -21.48
N ILE A 14 -1.79 -12.44 -20.15
CA ILE A 14 -2.21 -11.23 -19.39
C ILE A 14 -1.22 -10.08 -19.62
N LEU A 15 0.08 -10.37 -19.80
CA LEU A 15 1.10 -9.34 -20.02
C LEU A 15 1.05 -8.74 -21.43
N GLU A 16 0.80 -9.56 -22.45
CA GLU A 16 0.83 -9.15 -23.86
C GLU A 16 -0.29 -8.17 -24.23
N GLY A 17 -1.41 -8.15 -23.49
CA GLY A 17 -2.49 -7.18 -23.68
C GLY A 17 -2.26 -5.78 -23.08
N ALA A 18 -1.26 -5.60 -22.21
CA ALA A 18 -1.15 -4.42 -21.34
C ALA A 18 -0.05 -3.40 -21.72
N ALA A 19 0.78 -3.68 -22.73
CA ALA A 19 1.98 -2.88 -23.03
C ALA A 19 1.73 -1.76 -24.06
N GLY A 20 1.50 -0.53 -23.60
CA GLY A 20 1.46 0.67 -24.44
C GLY A 20 2.59 1.67 -24.11
N PRO A 21 3.02 2.52 -25.07
CA PRO A 21 4.09 3.52 -24.85
C PRO A 21 3.67 4.66 -23.90
N PRO A 22 4.63 5.35 -23.26
CA PRO A 22 4.37 6.36 -22.22
C PRO A 22 3.69 7.63 -22.77
N PRO A 23 2.65 8.19 -22.11
CA PRO A 23 2.02 9.44 -22.57
C PRO A 23 2.70 10.69 -22.03
N ARG A 24 2.58 11.79 -22.78
CA ARG A 24 2.93 13.15 -22.34
C ARG A 24 1.82 13.75 -21.45
N PRO A 25 2.16 14.66 -20.51
CA PRO A 25 1.17 15.29 -19.63
C PRO A 25 0.16 16.16 -20.39
N ARG A 26 -1.12 16.08 -20.03
CA ARG A 26 -2.20 16.95 -20.55
C ARG A 26 -2.59 18.03 -19.51
N PRO A 27 -3.01 19.24 -19.94
CA PRO A 27 -3.43 20.31 -19.03
C PRO A 27 -4.86 20.08 -18.52
N LEU A 28 -5.12 20.45 -17.26
CA LEU A 28 -6.45 20.37 -16.62
C LEU A 28 -7.33 21.55 -17.06
N GLY A 29 -8.43 21.26 -17.76
CA GLY A 29 -9.52 22.20 -18.05
C GLY A 29 -10.61 22.16 -16.96
N GLY A 30 -11.11 23.34 -16.58
CA GLY A 30 -11.91 23.55 -15.37
C GLY A 30 -13.35 23.03 -15.40
N ARG A 31 -13.71 22.27 -14.36
CA ARG A 31 -15.04 22.21 -13.73
C ARG A 31 -14.87 22.04 -12.23
N ASP A 32 -15.66 22.77 -11.44
CA ASP A 32 -15.60 22.80 -9.97
C ASP A 32 -16.46 21.66 -9.37
N PRO A 33 -15.85 20.63 -8.73
CA PRO A 33 -16.58 19.48 -8.19
C PRO A 33 -17.25 19.74 -6.83
N ARG A 34 -17.18 20.97 -6.29
CA ARG A 34 -17.56 21.28 -4.90
C ARG A 34 -19.07 21.29 -4.60
N LYS A 35 -19.95 21.00 -5.57
CA LYS A 35 -21.40 21.21 -5.39
C LYS A 35 -22.26 19.98 -5.03
N ASP A 36 -21.74 18.75 -5.05
CA ASP A 36 -22.58 17.54 -4.82
C ASP A 36 -22.01 16.52 -3.81
N LEU A 37 -21.48 16.97 -2.66
CA LEU A 37 -21.00 16.06 -1.61
C LEU A 37 -21.65 16.39 -0.26
N GLY A 38 -22.20 15.36 0.41
CA GLY A 38 -22.79 15.48 1.75
C GLY A 38 -21.74 15.79 2.83
N GLU A 39 -22.17 16.33 3.98
CA GLU A 39 -21.28 16.90 5.02
C GLU A 39 -20.15 15.96 5.50
N ARG A 40 -20.36 14.63 5.52
CA ARG A 40 -19.29 13.66 5.85
C ARG A 40 -18.34 13.33 4.69
N GLU A 41 -18.82 13.43 3.46
CA GLU A 41 -17.97 13.34 2.27
C GLU A 41 -17.14 14.63 2.10
N GLN A 42 -17.65 15.77 2.59
CA GLN A 42 -16.87 17.01 2.73
C GLN A 42 -15.75 16.87 3.75
N GLU A 43 -15.93 16.20 4.89
CA GLU A 43 -14.83 15.96 5.85
C GLU A 43 -13.72 15.05 5.29
N ILE A 44 -14.08 14.02 4.53
CA ILE A 44 -13.10 13.11 3.89
C ILE A 44 -12.43 13.80 2.69
N ALA A 45 -13.19 14.56 1.90
CA ALA A 45 -12.64 15.41 0.85
C ALA A 45 -11.72 16.46 1.46
N ILE A 46 -12.05 17.08 2.59
CA ILE A 46 -11.17 18.00 3.33
C ILE A 46 -9.94 17.25 3.87
N GLY A 47 -10.04 16.01 4.33
CA GLY A 47 -8.90 15.21 4.79
C GLY A 47 -7.91 14.86 3.67
N VAL A 48 -8.41 14.44 2.51
CA VAL A 48 -7.62 14.10 1.31
C VAL A 48 -7.14 15.36 0.56
N PHE A 49 -7.94 16.43 0.56
CA PHE A 49 -7.57 17.72 -0.01
C PHE A 49 -6.57 18.42 0.90
N VAL A 50 -6.67 18.36 2.23
CA VAL A 50 -5.58 18.80 3.14
C VAL A 50 -4.32 17.95 2.92
N TRP A 51 -4.46 16.68 2.58
CA TRP A 51 -3.34 15.79 2.27
C TRP A 51 -2.65 16.14 0.93
N ALA A 52 -3.40 16.46 -0.13
CA ALA A 52 -2.85 16.88 -1.44
C ALA A 52 -2.45 18.37 -1.51
N PHE A 53 -3.22 19.26 -0.88
CA PHE A 53 -3.02 20.71 -0.89
C PHE A 53 -1.84 21.13 0.00
N ARG A 54 -1.53 20.38 1.07
CA ARG A 54 -0.27 20.58 1.83
C ARG A 54 0.98 20.12 1.07
N PHE A 55 0.82 19.31 0.01
CA PHE A 55 1.93 18.74 -0.75
C PHE A 55 2.22 19.48 -2.07
N SER A 56 1.26 20.20 -2.66
CA SER A 56 1.46 20.84 -3.97
C SER A 56 1.96 22.29 -3.93
N TRP A 57 1.80 23.04 -2.83
CA TRP A 57 2.28 24.42 -2.72
C TRP A 57 2.62 24.77 -1.27
N ALA A 58 3.80 24.36 -0.82
CA ALA A 58 4.41 24.95 0.37
C ALA A 58 5.17 26.21 -0.03
N SER A 59 4.46 27.31 -0.27
CA SER A 59 5.08 28.63 -0.08
C SER A 59 5.45 28.78 1.40
N PRO A 60 6.62 29.34 1.72
CA PRO A 60 6.97 29.60 3.10
C PRO A 60 6.09 30.75 3.60
N ASN A 61 5.08 30.47 4.44
CA ASN A 61 4.82 31.19 5.69
C ASN A 61 3.48 30.79 6.37
N SER A 62 3.53 30.71 7.70
CA SER A 62 2.43 30.58 8.70
C SER A 62 1.78 29.20 8.97
N SER A 63 1.28 28.45 7.97
CA SER A 63 0.44 27.26 8.23
C SER A 63 1.21 26.01 8.71
N LEU A 64 2.49 25.90 8.34
CA LEU A 64 3.37 24.85 8.85
C LEU A 64 3.65 25.07 10.34
N MET A 65 3.90 26.32 10.76
CA MET A 65 4.25 26.67 12.14
C MET A 65 3.13 26.28 13.12
N SER A 66 1.86 26.57 12.79
CA SER A 66 0.73 26.21 13.65
C SER A 66 0.57 24.69 13.81
N SER A 67 0.81 23.94 12.74
CA SER A 67 0.74 22.47 12.77
C SER A 67 1.96 21.82 13.46
N PHE A 68 3.12 22.47 13.40
CA PHE A 68 4.30 22.11 14.20
C PHE A 68 4.04 22.33 15.71
N LEU A 69 3.36 23.42 16.08
CA LEU A 69 3.03 23.74 17.47
C LEU A 69 1.94 22.84 18.05
N SER A 70 0.89 22.54 17.29
CA SER A 70 -0.18 21.63 17.73
C SER A 70 0.32 20.20 17.89
N SER A 71 1.09 19.69 16.91
CA SER A 71 1.72 18.36 16.99
C SER A 71 2.66 18.27 18.19
N GLY A 72 3.37 19.34 18.52
CA GLY A 72 4.26 19.36 19.68
C GLY A 72 3.52 19.26 21.01
N ARG A 73 2.35 19.89 21.15
CA ARG A 73 1.51 19.76 22.36
C ARG A 73 1.01 18.33 22.53
N GLU A 74 0.53 17.70 21.45
CA GLU A 74 0.02 16.33 21.52
C GLU A 74 1.13 15.31 21.83
N VAL A 75 2.33 15.49 21.27
CA VAL A 75 3.49 14.66 21.63
C VAL A 75 3.85 14.84 23.10
N ALA A 76 3.87 16.08 23.62
CA ALA A 76 4.15 16.32 25.03
C ALA A 76 3.09 15.72 25.96
N LYS A 77 1.80 15.81 25.61
CA LYS A 77 0.71 15.14 26.33
C LYS A 77 0.88 13.64 26.32
N GLY A 78 1.21 13.05 25.17
CA GLY A 78 1.49 11.63 25.02
C GLY A 78 2.64 11.15 25.91
N LEU A 79 3.74 11.91 25.96
CA LEU A 79 4.88 11.61 26.84
C LEU A 79 4.47 11.59 28.31
N MET A 80 3.67 12.56 28.77
CA MET A 80 3.21 12.61 30.16
C MET A 80 2.22 11.50 30.49
N LYS A 81 1.32 11.18 29.55
CA LYS A 81 0.29 10.15 29.73
C LYS A 81 0.88 8.75 29.79
N TYR A 82 1.79 8.43 28.88
CA TYR A 82 2.28 7.06 28.69
C TYR A 82 3.63 6.79 29.37
N GLN A 83 4.39 7.84 29.73
CA GLN A 83 5.74 7.74 30.32
C GLN A 83 6.60 6.65 29.66
N PRO A 84 6.80 6.70 28.33
CA PRO A 84 7.31 5.56 27.58
C PRO A 84 8.81 5.34 27.81
N ASP A 85 9.22 4.08 27.95
CA ASP A 85 10.64 3.68 27.88
C ASP A 85 11.16 3.67 26.43
N ILE A 86 10.26 3.39 25.48
CA ILE A 86 10.56 3.35 24.04
C ILE A 86 9.47 4.06 23.23
N ILE A 87 9.91 4.82 22.22
CA ILE A 87 9.05 5.45 21.21
C ILE A 87 9.44 4.89 19.84
N ILE A 88 8.43 4.49 19.08
CA ILE A 88 8.58 3.96 17.72
C ILE A 88 7.83 4.88 16.78
N SER A 89 8.56 5.56 15.90
CA SER A 89 7.99 6.37 14.83
C SER A 89 7.82 5.53 13.56
N VAL A 90 6.58 5.43 13.08
CA VAL A 90 6.22 4.79 11.80
C VAL A 90 5.72 5.81 10.78
N HIS A 91 6.06 7.08 10.95
CA HIS A 91 5.59 8.18 10.09
C HIS A 91 6.74 9.12 9.71
N PRO A 92 6.83 9.62 8.46
CA PRO A 92 7.95 10.45 7.99
C PRO A 92 8.05 11.82 8.67
N LEU A 93 6.97 12.31 9.28
CA LEU A 93 6.94 13.62 9.96
C LEU A 93 7.09 13.52 11.49
N MET A 94 7.30 12.32 12.03
CA MET A 94 7.31 12.06 13.48
C MET A 94 8.72 11.90 14.06
N GLN A 95 9.75 12.40 13.38
CA GLN A 95 11.14 12.38 13.87
C GLN A 95 11.51 13.71 14.52
N HIS A 96 11.46 14.79 13.75
CA HIS A 96 12.01 16.10 14.13
C HIS A 96 11.31 16.70 15.36
N VAL A 97 9.97 16.74 15.37
CA VAL A 97 9.19 17.34 16.47
C VAL A 97 9.36 16.55 17.77
N PRO A 98 9.14 15.21 17.80
CA PRO A 98 9.31 14.45 19.04
C PRO A 98 10.74 14.50 19.58
N LEU A 99 11.76 14.36 18.73
CA LEU A 99 13.16 14.41 19.17
C LEU A 99 13.54 15.77 19.74
N ARG A 100 13.03 16.88 19.17
CA ARG A 100 13.27 18.21 19.72
C ARG A 100 12.64 18.39 21.10
N ILE A 101 11.45 17.83 21.33
CA ILE A 101 10.77 17.86 22.63
C ILE A 101 11.51 17.00 23.66
N LEU A 102 11.92 15.78 23.28
CA LEU A 102 12.71 14.90 24.14
C LEU A 102 14.03 15.56 24.55
N ARG A 103 14.69 16.24 23.62
CA ARG A 103 15.91 17.00 23.90
C ARG A 103 15.65 18.16 24.87
N ALA A 104 14.61 18.97 24.61
CA ALA A 104 14.26 20.11 25.46
C ALA A 104 13.87 19.71 26.90
N LYS A 105 13.30 18.52 27.08
CA LYS A 105 12.94 17.97 28.39
C LYS A 105 14.05 17.15 29.06
N GLY A 106 15.23 17.02 28.44
CA GLY A 106 16.33 16.19 28.96
C GLY A 106 16.04 14.68 28.96
N LEU A 107 15.05 14.22 28.19
CA LEU A 107 14.59 12.83 28.16
C LEU A 107 15.29 11.99 27.09
N LEU A 108 16.07 12.60 26.19
CA LEU A 108 16.70 11.94 25.04
C LEU A 108 17.63 10.77 25.43
N LYS A 109 18.25 10.81 26.62
CA LYS A 109 19.10 9.72 27.13
C LYS A 109 18.32 8.63 27.89
N LYS A 110 17.09 8.94 28.32
CA LYS A 110 16.25 8.03 29.13
C LYS A 110 15.33 7.19 28.25
N ILE A 111 14.79 7.79 27.19
CA ILE A 111 13.80 7.16 26.31
C ILE A 111 14.47 6.74 25.02
N VAL A 112 14.35 5.46 24.67
CA VAL A 112 14.82 4.93 23.38
C VAL A 112 13.91 5.44 22.28
N PHE A 113 14.47 6.13 21.28
CA PHE A 113 13.69 6.61 20.14
C PHE A 113 14.09 5.87 18.88
N THR A 114 13.15 5.18 18.26
CA THR A 114 13.38 4.40 17.05
C THR A 114 12.48 4.85 15.91
N THR A 115 12.94 4.63 14.69
CA THR A 115 12.17 4.84 13.47
C THR A 115 12.05 3.53 12.71
N VAL A 116 10.85 3.19 12.25
CA VAL A 116 10.63 2.13 11.27
C VAL A 116 10.17 2.78 9.97
N VAL A 117 11.03 2.74 8.94
CA VAL A 117 10.74 3.35 7.64
C VAL A 117 9.75 2.48 6.89
N THR A 118 8.60 3.06 6.50
CA THR A 118 7.54 2.33 5.79
C THR A 118 7.57 2.52 4.28
N ASP A 119 8.47 3.36 3.77
CA ASP A 119 8.66 3.59 2.33
C ASP A 119 9.66 2.57 1.79
N LEU A 120 9.27 1.81 0.76
CA LEU A 120 10.07 0.68 0.27
C LEU A 120 11.33 1.10 -0.49
N CYS A 121 11.29 2.27 -1.16
CA CYS A 121 12.45 2.78 -1.88
C CYS A 121 12.63 4.28 -1.74
N THR A 122 11.84 5.11 -2.45
CA THR A 122 12.01 6.58 -2.41
C THR A 122 11.44 7.13 -1.12
N CYS A 123 12.25 7.03 -0.07
CA CYS A 123 11.94 7.57 1.23
C CYS A 123 12.18 9.07 1.25
N HIS A 124 11.23 9.81 1.82
CA HIS A 124 11.42 11.23 2.08
C HIS A 124 12.55 11.45 3.11
N PRO A 125 13.43 12.47 2.96
CA PRO A 125 14.55 12.70 3.88
C PRO A 125 14.14 12.84 5.36
N THR A 126 12.90 13.22 5.64
CA THR A 126 12.41 13.45 7.01
C THR A 126 12.30 12.17 7.84
N TRP A 127 12.34 10.99 7.22
CA TRP A 127 12.49 9.71 7.92
C TRP A 127 13.79 9.63 8.73
N PHE A 128 14.82 10.35 8.32
CA PHE A 128 16.17 10.24 8.87
C PHE A 128 16.47 11.39 9.83
N HIS A 129 16.94 11.05 11.03
CA HIS A 129 17.35 12.04 12.01
C HIS A 129 18.50 11.51 12.86
N LYS A 130 19.59 12.29 13.01
CA LYS A 130 20.83 11.83 13.67
C LYS A 130 20.66 11.49 15.16
N LEU A 131 19.61 12.01 15.81
CA LEU A 131 19.33 11.75 17.23
C LEU A 131 18.53 10.46 17.50
N VAL A 132 18.15 9.68 16.49
CA VAL A 132 17.46 8.40 16.73
C VAL A 132 18.43 7.36 17.31
N THR A 133 17.95 6.49 18.18
CA THR A 133 18.74 5.35 18.68
C THR A 133 18.94 4.30 17.60
N ARG A 134 17.86 3.98 16.87
CA ARG A 134 17.86 3.04 15.74
C ARG A 134 16.90 3.48 14.64
N CYS A 135 17.27 3.20 13.39
CA CYS A 135 16.49 3.36 12.18
C CYS A 135 16.41 2.00 11.49
N TYR A 136 15.21 1.41 11.47
CA TYR A 136 14.90 0.15 10.82
C TYR A 136 14.48 0.44 9.37
N CYS A 137 15.26 -0.06 8.43
CA CYS A 137 15.09 0.13 7.00
C CYS A 137 14.48 -1.14 6.37
N PRO A 138 13.54 -0.99 5.42
CA PRO A 138 12.92 -2.12 4.75
C PRO A 138 13.83 -2.74 3.66
N SER A 139 14.88 -2.04 3.24
CA SER A 139 15.77 -2.48 2.17
C SER A 139 17.17 -1.91 2.32
N THR A 140 18.13 -2.49 1.60
CA THR A 140 19.52 -2.00 1.60
C THR A 140 19.65 -0.62 0.95
N GLU A 141 18.77 -0.31 0.00
CA GLU A 141 18.66 0.98 -0.68
C GLU A 141 18.27 2.09 0.29
N VAL A 142 17.29 1.84 1.16
CA VAL A 142 16.89 2.79 2.20
C VAL A 142 18.01 2.93 3.24
N ALA A 143 18.72 1.86 3.59
CA ALA A 143 19.87 1.92 4.48
C ALA A 143 21.01 2.79 3.92
N LYS A 144 21.29 2.70 2.61
CA LYS A 144 22.26 3.58 1.92
C LYS A 144 21.82 5.05 1.99
N ARG A 145 20.52 5.33 1.81
CA ARG A 145 19.98 6.69 1.97
C ARG A 145 20.10 7.20 3.41
N ALA A 146 19.88 6.34 4.40
CA ALA A 146 20.06 6.68 5.80
C ALA A 146 21.53 7.05 6.13
N LEU A 147 22.50 6.29 5.59
CA LEU A 147 23.92 6.62 5.69
C LEU A 147 24.23 7.99 5.06
N ASN A 148 23.71 8.24 3.85
CA ASN A 148 23.89 9.52 3.16
C ASN A 148 23.25 10.70 3.92
N ALA A 149 22.18 10.45 4.69
CA ALA A 149 21.56 11.44 5.59
C ALA A 149 22.37 11.66 6.88
N GLY A 150 23.49 10.94 7.06
CA GLY A 150 24.43 11.10 8.16
C GLY A 150 24.09 10.29 9.42
N LEU A 151 23.29 9.24 9.30
CA LEU A 151 23.16 8.24 10.36
C LEU A 151 24.41 7.35 10.39
N GLN A 152 24.82 6.96 11.59
CA GLN A 152 25.92 6.04 11.80
C GLN A 152 25.52 4.60 11.48
N PRO A 153 26.45 3.73 11.04
CA PRO A 153 26.16 2.31 10.81
C PRO A 153 25.54 1.61 12.01
N SER A 154 25.94 2.00 13.23
CA SER A 154 25.37 1.47 14.47
C SER A 154 23.87 1.78 14.61
N GLN A 155 23.41 2.91 14.08
CA GLN A 155 22.00 3.33 14.14
C GLN A 155 21.13 2.57 13.15
N ILE A 156 21.69 1.94 12.11
CA ILE A 156 20.91 1.40 10.99
C ILE A 156 20.75 -0.12 11.12
N LYS A 157 19.54 -0.61 10.89
CA LYS A 157 19.22 -2.04 10.79
C LYS A 157 18.37 -2.31 9.57
N VAL A 158 18.61 -3.43 8.89
CA VAL A 158 17.86 -3.85 7.69
C VAL A 158 17.18 -5.17 8.02
N TYR A 159 15.89 -5.11 8.35
CA TYR A 159 15.07 -6.28 8.70
C TYR A 159 13.88 -6.50 7.77
N GLY A 160 13.67 -5.60 6.80
CA GLY A 160 12.46 -5.60 5.99
C GLY A 160 11.36 -4.74 6.60
N LEU A 161 10.22 -4.65 5.90
CA LEU A 161 9.03 -3.98 6.40
C LEU A 161 8.33 -4.88 7.44
N PRO A 162 7.92 -4.36 8.60
CA PRO A 162 7.17 -5.17 9.55
C PRO A 162 5.81 -5.56 8.95
N VAL A 163 5.50 -6.85 9.00
CA VAL A 163 4.20 -7.40 8.64
C VAL A 163 3.53 -8.02 9.87
N ARG A 164 2.23 -8.29 9.78
CA ARG A 164 1.53 -9.01 10.85
C ARG A 164 2.10 -10.42 11.00
N PRO A 165 2.27 -10.94 12.23
CA PRO A 165 2.77 -12.31 12.44
C PRO A 165 1.92 -13.42 11.79
N SER A 166 0.67 -13.15 11.42
CA SER A 166 -0.16 -14.12 10.68
C SER A 166 0.41 -14.44 9.29
N PHE A 167 1.10 -13.49 8.64
CA PHE A 167 1.70 -13.70 7.32
C PHE A 167 2.94 -14.60 7.33
N VAL A 168 3.61 -14.76 8.48
CA VAL A 168 4.78 -15.65 8.59
C VAL A 168 4.40 -17.08 8.98
N LYS A 169 3.12 -17.34 9.28
CA LYS A 169 2.64 -18.69 9.52
C LYS A 169 2.52 -19.45 8.18
N PRO A 170 2.72 -20.78 8.20
CA PRO A 170 2.48 -21.62 7.03
C PRO A 170 1.09 -21.37 6.43
N VAL A 171 1.03 -21.31 5.09
CA VAL A 171 -0.23 -21.16 4.37
C VAL A 171 -0.99 -22.48 4.43
N ARG A 172 -2.31 -22.42 4.65
CA ARG A 172 -3.17 -23.60 4.52
C ARG A 172 -3.27 -24.02 3.05
N PRO A 173 -3.66 -25.28 2.74
CA PRO A 173 -3.88 -25.71 1.37
C PRO A 173 -4.83 -24.77 0.60
N LYS A 174 -4.50 -24.50 -0.67
CA LYS A 174 -5.18 -23.47 -1.48
C LYS A 174 -6.64 -23.81 -1.76
N ASP A 175 -6.94 -25.09 -2.03
CA ASP A 175 -8.28 -25.64 -2.19
C ASP A 175 -9.16 -25.41 -0.96
N VAL A 176 -8.62 -25.66 0.25
CA VAL A 176 -9.34 -25.41 1.52
C VAL A 176 -9.66 -23.92 1.68
N LEU A 177 -8.70 -23.04 1.39
CA LEU A 177 -8.90 -21.60 1.47
C LEU A 177 -9.95 -21.12 0.46
N ARG A 178 -9.91 -21.63 -0.77
CA ARG A 178 -10.88 -21.31 -1.83
C ARG A 178 -12.29 -21.72 -1.41
N ARG A 179 -12.47 -22.96 -0.95
CA ARG A 179 -13.76 -23.45 -0.45
C ARG A 179 -14.33 -22.59 0.68
N GLU A 180 -13.52 -22.24 1.68
CA GLU A 180 -13.94 -21.37 2.80
C GLU A 180 -14.29 -19.94 2.36
N LEU A 181 -13.67 -19.46 1.30
CA LEU A 181 -13.93 -18.13 0.73
C LEU A 181 -15.11 -18.11 -0.24
N GLY A 182 -15.66 -19.28 -0.61
CA GLY A 182 -16.71 -19.44 -1.63
C GLY A 182 -16.17 -19.30 -3.06
N MET A 183 -14.89 -19.60 -3.26
CA MET A 183 -14.21 -19.56 -4.54
C MET A 183 -14.24 -20.93 -5.22
N ASP A 184 -14.05 -20.94 -6.54
CA ASP A 184 -13.82 -22.17 -7.29
C ASP A 184 -12.50 -22.81 -6.85
N GLU A 185 -12.44 -24.14 -6.75
CA GLU A 185 -11.28 -24.83 -6.19
C GLU A 185 -10.12 -24.97 -7.19
N ASP A 186 -10.42 -24.99 -8.49
CA ASP A 186 -9.47 -25.35 -9.54
C ASP A 186 -9.02 -24.13 -10.35
N LEU A 187 -9.91 -23.16 -10.60
CA LEU A 187 -9.61 -22.00 -11.43
C LEU A 187 -8.49 -21.11 -10.83
N PRO A 188 -7.57 -20.59 -11.67
CA PRO A 188 -6.58 -19.60 -11.24
C PRO A 188 -7.28 -18.32 -10.78
N ALA A 189 -6.79 -17.73 -9.69
CA ALA A 189 -7.47 -16.65 -8.98
C ALA A 189 -6.63 -15.37 -8.88
N VAL A 190 -7.24 -14.24 -9.24
CA VAL A 190 -6.66 -12.90 -9.09
C VAL A 190 -7.22 -12.24 -7.83
N LEU A 191 -6.34 -11.81 -6.91
CA LEU A 191 -6.73 -10.94 -5.81
C LEU A 191 -6.73 -9.48 -6.28
N LEU A 192 -7.88 -8.81 -6.26
CA LEU A 192 -8.00 -7.39 -6.60
C LEU A 192 -8.30 -6.57 -5.35
N THR A 193 -7.43 -5.61 -5.00
CA THR A 193 -7.64 -4.76 -3.81
C THR A 193 -7.06 -3.35 -3.93
N GLY A 194 -7.71 -2.38 -3.28
CA GLY A 194 -7.22 -1.00 -3.15
C GLY A 194 -6.58 -0.71 -1.78
N GLY A 195 -6.22 -1.73 -1.03
CA GLY A 195 -5.87 -1.61 0.39
C GLY A 195 -7.10 -1.38 1.28
N GLY A 196 -6.86 -0.99 2.54
CA GLY A 196 -7.91 -0.94 3.58
C GLY A 196 -9.10 -0.01 3.28
N GLU A 197 -8.92 0.99 2.42
CA GLU A 197 -9.96 1.95 2.02
C GLU A 197 -10.57 1.65 0.65
N GLY A 198 -10.11 0.62 -0.08
CA GLY A 198 -10.67 0.27 -1.40
C GLY A 198 -10.51 1.38 -2.44
N MET A 199 -9.30 1.95 -2.55
CA MET A 199 -8.97 3.03 -3.49
C MET A 199 -8.51 2.50 -4.86
N GLY A 200 -8.56 3.38 -5.85
CA GLY A 200 -8.16 3.06 -7.23
C GLY A 200 -9.35 2.57 -8.08
N PRO A 201 -9.11 2.29 -9.37
CA PRO A 201 -10.14 1.95 -10.35
C PRO A 201 -10.61 0.48 -10.22
N ILE A 202 -10.90 0.02 -8.99
CA ILE A 202 -11.22 -1.39 -8.70
C ILE A 202 -12.41 -1.88 -9.52
N GLU A 203 -13.47 -1.07 -9.64
CA GLU A 203 -14.67 -1.48 -10.37
C GLU A 203 -14.39 -1.71 -11.86
N THR A 204 -13.76 -0.74 -12.52
CA THR A 204 -13.37 -0.84 -13.92
C THR A 204 -12.40 -2.00 -14.15
N THR A 205 -11.42 -2.18 -13.25
CA THR A 205 -10.48 -3.32 -13.34
C THR A 205 -11.19 -4.66 -13.16
N ALA A 206 -12.14 -4.76 -12.21
CA ALA A 206 -12.90 -5.99 -12.00
C ALA A 206 -13.73 -6.35 -13.24
N GLN A 207 -14.41 -5.36 -13.84
CA GLN A 207 -15.20 -5.53 -15.08
C GLN A 207 -14.34 -6.03 -16.24
N GLU A 208 -13.17 -5.42 -16.45
CA GLU A 208 -12.27 -5.82 -17.52
C GLU A 208 -11.72 -7.24 -17.33
N LEU A 209 -11.36 -7.60 -16.09
CA LEU A 209 -10.95 -8.97 -15.76
C LEU A 209 -12.10 -9.96 -15.94
N GLY A 210 -13.33 -9.56 -15.60
CA GLY A 210 -14.54 -10.34 -15.82
C GLY A 210 -14.73 -10.78 -17.27
N ASN A 211 -14.39 -9.88 -18.20
CA ASN A 211 -14.42 -10.18 -19.64
C ASN A 211 -13.17 -10.95 -20.09
N THR A 212 -12.00 -10.57 -19.62
CA THR A 212 -10.70 -11.14 -20.05
C THR A 212 -10.52 -12.60 -19.60
N LEU A 213 -11.07 -12.96 -18.44
CA LEU A 213 -10.95 -14.30 -17.85
C LEU A 213 -12.10 -15.25 -18.25
N TYR A 214 -12.89 -14.87 -19.26
CA TYR A 214 -13.92 -15.71 -19.86
C TYR A 214 -13.49 -16.08 -21.28
N ASP A 215 -13.46 -17.37 -21.62
CA ASP A 215 -13.16 -17.80 -22.98
C ASP A 215 -14.45 -17.94 -23.79
N GLU A 216 -14.68 -16.99 -24.69
CA GLU A 216 -15.89 -16.96 -25.55
C GLU A 216 -15.96 -18.15 -26.52
N ASN A 217 -14.86 -18.86 -26.80
CA ASN A 217 -14.90 -20.04 -27.68
C ASN A 217 -15.30 -21.31 -26.94
N LEU A 218 -14.89 -21.42 -25.67
CA LEU A 218 -15.19 -22.56 -24.81
C LEU A 218 -16.47 -22.33 -23.97
N GLU A 219 -16.99 -21.11 -23.98
CA GLU A 219 -18.12 -20.65 -23.17
C GLU A 219 -17.91 -20.94 -21.67
N GLU A 220 -16.67 -20.80 -21.19
CA GLU A 220 -16.31 -21.15 -19.81
C GLU A 220 -15.33 -20.13 -19.19
N PRO A 221 -15.36 -19.97 -17.85
CA PRO A 221 -14.36 -19.20 -17.13
C PRO A 221 -13.00 -19.89 -17.17
N ILE A 222 -11.96 -19.15 -17.55
CA ILE A 222 -10.55 -19.60 -17.47
C ILE A 222 -9.83 -19.04 -16.24
N GLY A 223 -10.53 -18.27 -15.42
CA GLY A 223 -10.04 -17.72 -14.15
C GLY A 223 -11.16 -17.13 -13.29
N GLN A 224 -10.80 -16.72 -12.09
CA GLN A 224 -11.72 -16.16 -11.10
C GLN A 224 -11.11 -14.96 -10.38
N ILE A 225 -11.96 -14.17 -9.70
CA ILE A 225 -11.53 -12.95 -9.00
C ILE A 225 -11.98 -12.98 -7.54
N LEU A 226 -11.06 -12.66 -6.63
CA LEU A 226 -11.36 -12.27 -5.26
C LEU A 226 -11.17 -10.76 -5.12
N VAL A 227 -12.26 -10.00 -4.95
CA VAL A 227 -12.19 -8.55 -4.77
C VAL A 227 -12.32 -8.20 -3.29
N ILE A 228 -11.36 -7.43 -2.76
CA ILE A 228 -11.41 -6.91 -1.39
C ILE A 228 -11.58 -5.39 -1.43
N CYS A 229 -12.78 -4.95 -1.08
CA CYS A 229 -13.19 -3.54 -1.12
C CYS A 229 -12.74 -2.74 0.11
N GLY A 230 -12.19 -3.41 1.14
CA GLY A 230 -11.84 -2.75 2.38
C GLY A 230 -13.07 -2.10 3.04
N ARG A 231 -12.93 -0.86 3.50
CA ARG A 231 -14.03 -0.10 4.12
C ARG A 231 -14.98 0.56 3.11
N ASN A 232 -14.71 0.44 1.81
CA ASN A 232 -15.54 1.04 0.76
C ASN A 232 -16.83 0.24 0.55
N LYS A 233 -17.85 0.53 1.38
CA LYS A 233 -19.17 -0.12 1.31
C LYS A 233 -19.90 0.17 0.00
N ARG A 234 -19.71 1.37 -0.58
CA ARG A 234 -20.32 1.75 -1.85
C ARG A 234 -19.81 0.87 -2.99
N LEU A 235 -18.49 0.69 -3.07
CA LEU A 235 -17.86 -0.21 -4.04
C LEU A 235 -18.30 -1.66 -3.83
N TYR A 236 -18.30 -2.13 -2.57
CA TYR A 236 -18.76 -3.49 -2.23
C TYR A 236 -20.17 -3.76 -2.74
N ASN A 237 -21.13 -2.87 -2.46
CA ASN A 237 -22.51 -3.02 -2.90
C ASN A 237 -22.65 -3.00 -4.43
N ARG A 238 -21.90 -2.12 -5.12
CA ARG A 238 -21.92 -2.07 -6.59
C ARG A 238 -21.42 -3.37 -7.21
N LEU A 239 -20.28 -3.88 -6.76
CA LEU A 239 -19.70 -5.10 -7.32
C LEU A 239 -20.53 -6.35 -7.01
N GLN A 240 -21.21 -6.39 -5.87
CA GLN A 240 -22.16 -7.45 -5.52
C GLN A 240 -23.42 -7.43 -6.40
N SER A 241 -23.81 -6.27 -6.95
CA SER A 241 -24.98 -6.15 -7.83
C SER A 241 -24.73 -6.53 -9.28
N ILE A 242 -23.47 -6.77 -9.66
CA ILE A 242 -23.09 -7.15 -11.02
C ILE A 242 -23.28 -8.66 -11.17
N ASP A 243 -23.92 -9.06 -12.26
CA ASP A 243 -23.93 -10.45 -12.71
C ASP A 243 -22.66 -10.72 -13.52
N TRP A 244 -21.85 -11.67 -13.07
CA TRP A 244 -20.51 -11.91 -13.60
C TRP A 244 -20.49 -13.16 -14.47
N LYS A 245 -19.83 -13.08 -15.63
CA LYS A 245 -19.60 -14.24 -16.53
C LYS A 245 -18.67 -15.30 -15.91
N ILE A 246 -17.88 -14.92 -14.90
CA ILE A 246 -16.91 -15.76 -14.21
C ILE A 246 -17.19 -15.76 -12.71
N PRO A 247 -16.62 -16.71 -11.94
CA PRO A 247 -16.70 -16.65 -10.49
C PRO A 247 -16.01 -15.40 -9.93
N VAL A 248 -16.77 -14.55 -9.24
CA VAL A 248 -16.27 -13.35 -8.55
C VAL A 248 -16.75 -13.35 -7.10
N GLN A 249 -15.79 -13.43 -6.18
CA GLN A 249 -16.05 -13.26 -4.76
C GLN A 249 -15.74 -11.82 -4.33
N VAL A 250 -16.77 -11.07 -3.95
CA VAL A 250 -16.60 -9.69 -3.45
C VAL A 250 -16.68 -9.71 -1.93
N LYS A 251 -15.64 -9.25 -1.25
CA LYS A 251 -15.57 -9.07 0.21
C LYS A 251 -15.39 -7.59 0.57
N GLY A 252 -15.86 -7.22 1.76
CA GLY A 252 -15.64 -5.89 2.34
C GLY A 252 -14.26 -5.80 2.99
N PHE A 253 -14.22 -5.39 4.26
CA PHE A 253 -12.97 -5.39 5.04
C PHE A 253 -12.69 -6.79 5.58
N VAL A 254 -11.47 -7.28 5.38
CA VAL A 254 -11.04 -8.61 5.86
C VAL A 254 -9.99 -8.47 6.96
N ASN A 255 -10.06 -9.38 7.95
CA ASN A 255 -9.06 -9.46 9.01
C ASN A 255 -7.94 -10.45 8.70
N ARG A 256 -8.26 -11.49 7.92
CA ARG A 256 -7.36 -12.60 7.54
C ARG A 256 -6.88 -12.44 6.10
N MET A 257 -6.20 -11.33 5.81
CA MET A 257 -5.67 -11.05 4.46
C MET A 257 -4.67 -12.12 4.02
N GLU A 258 -3.98 -12.75 4.97
CA GLU A 258 -3.02 -13.82 4.72
C GLU A 258 -3.65 -15.10 4.15
N GLU A 259 -4.95 -15.33 4.40
CA GLU A 259 -5.74 -16.40 3.81
C GLU A 259 -6.24 -16.03 2.42
N CYS A 260 -6.72 -14.79 2.25
CA CYS A 260 -7.12 -14.27 0.94
C CYS A 260 -5.96 -14.31 -0.07
N MET A 261 -4.77 -13.87 0.33
CA MET A 261 -3.58 -13.98 -0.51
C MET A 261 -3.17 -15.44 -0.77
N GLY A 262 -3.33 -16.32 0.21
CA GLY A 262 -3.03 -17.76 0.05
C GLY A 262 -3.96 -18.49 -0.92
N ALA A 263 -5.19 -17.99 -1.10
CA ALA A 263 -6.18 -18.55 -2.03
C ALA A 263 -5.96 -18.12 -3.50
N CYS A 264 -5.12 -17.12 -3.73
CA CYS A 264 -4.90 -16.50 -5.04
C CYS A 264 -3.55 -16.86 -5.66
N ASP A 265 -3.41 -16.55 -6.95
CA ASP A 265 -2.23 -16.85 -7.77
C ASP A 265 -1.47 -15.59 -8.18
N CYS A 266 -2.14 -14.44 -8.18
CA CYS A 266 -1.52 -13.12 -8.30
C CYS A 266 -2.36 -12.05 -7.59
N ILE A 267 -1.80 -10.85 -7.46
CA ILE A 267 -2.49 -9.70 -6.85
C ILE A 267 -2.39 -8.46 -7.74
N ILE A 268 -3.53 -7.80 -7.93
CA ILE A 268 -3.64 -6.46 -8.48
C ILE A 268 -3.95 -5.50 -7.34
N THR A 269 -3.06 -4.54 -7.12
CA THR A 269 -3.21 -3.58 -6.02
C THR A 269 -2.61 -2.22 -6.35
N LYS A 270 -3.00 -1.19 -5.59
CA LYS A 270 -2.21 0.04 -5.53
C LYS A 270 -0.86 -0.22 -4.88
N ALA A 271 0.11 0.69 -5.10
CA ALA A 271 1.45 0.62 -4.54
C ALA A 271 1.51 0.95 -3.03
N GLY A 272 0.79 0.19 -2.20
CA GLY A 272 0.87 0.27 -0.74
C GLY A 272 2.02 -0.60 -0.22
N SER A 273 2.93 -0.02 0.57
CA SER A 273 4.12 -0.74 1.06
C SER A 273 3.79 -1.99 1.87
N GLY A 274 2.77 -1.92 2.74
CA GLY A 274 2.28 -3.06 3.52
C GLY A 274 1.82 -4.21 2.64
N THR A 275 0.89 -3.93 1.70
CA THR A 275 0.35 -4.95 0.78
C THR A 275 1.42 -5.54 -0.12
N ILE A 276 2.39 -4.74 -0.58
CA ILE A 276 3.53 -5.24 -1.35
C ILE A 276 4.36 -6.23 -0.51
N ALA A 277 4.70 -5.87 0.73
CA ALA A 277 5.46 -6.75 1.61
C ALA A 277 4.71 -8.05 1.93
N GLU A 278 3.40 -7.95 2.20
CA GLU A 278 2.51 -9.10 2.44
C GLU A 278 2.45 -10.04 1.22
N ALA A 279 2.29 -9.48 0.01
CA ALA A 279 2.26 -10.23 -1.23
C ALA A 279 3.60 -10.92 -1.54
N MET A 280 4.72 -10.23 -1.31
CA MET A 280 6.06 -10.81 -1.45
C MET A 280 6.26 -12.00 -0.51
N ILE A 281 5.80 -11.92 0.74
CA ILE A 281 5.88 -13.03 1.70
C ILE A 281 5.04 -14.22 1.25
N ARG A 282 3.88 -13.96 0.60
CA ARG A 282 3.02 -15.00 0.03
C ARG A 282 3.47 -15.49 -1.36
N GLY A 283 4.56 -14.94 -1.90
CA GLY A 283 5.06 -15.31 -3.23
C GLY A 283 4.11 -14.95 -4.37
N LEU A 284 3.22 -13.98 -4.17
CA LEU A 284 2.28 -13.55 -5.20
C LEU A 284 2.95 -12.58 -6.18
N PRO A 285 2.91 -12.85 -7.49
CA PRO A 285 3.19 -11.84 -8.52
C PRO A 285 2.26 -10.63 -8.34
N ILE A 286 2.84 -9.43 -8.43
CA ILE A 286 2.15 -8.17 -8.15
C ILE A 286 1.98 -7.38 -9.44
N ILE A 287 0.75 -6.94 -9.71
CA ILE A 287 0.38 -5.99 -10.75
C ILE A 287 -0.03 -4.71 -10.04
N LEU A 288 0.61 -3.58 -10.38
CA LEU A 288 0.25 -2.30 -9.79
C LEU A 288 -0.70 -1.54 -10.70
N ASN A 289 -1.91 -1.27 -10.21
CA ASN A 289 -2.96 -0.55 -10.96
C ASN A 289 -3.07 0.94 -10.59
N ASP A 290 -2.41 1.36 -9.51
CA ASP A 290 -2.36 2.74 -9.05
C ASP A 290 -1.19 2.96 -8.09
N TYR A 291 -0.80 4.20 -7.85
CA TYR A 291 0.16 4.56 -6.80
C TYR A 291 -0.18 5.91 -6.19
N ILE A 292 0.09 6.03 -4.91
CA ILE A 292 0.03 7.31 -4.22
C ILE A 292 1.34 8.05 -4.50
N ALA A 293 1.26 9.15 -5.25
CA ALA A 293 2.43 9.98 -5.56
C ALA A 293 3.17 10.38 -4.27
N GLY A 294 4.47 10.06 -4.19
CA GLY A 294 5.33 10.36 -3.04
C GLY A 294 5.65 9.17 -2.12
N GLN A 295 4.94 8.03 -2.19
CA GLN A 295 5.22 6.85 -1.34
C GLN A 295 6.13 5.79 -2.00
N VAL A 296 6.08 5.64 -3.33
CA VAL A 296 6.83 4.62 -4.09
C VAL A 296 7.36 5.24 -5.40
N SER A 297 8.55 4.83 -5.83
CA SER A 297 9.13 5.23 -7.13
C SER A 297 9.18 4.07 -8.11
N TRP A 298 8.94 4.40 -9.38
CA TRP A 298 8.91 3.52 -10.54
C TRP A 298 10.19 2.70 -10.76
N ASP A 299 11.36 3.27 -10.47
CA ASP A 299 12.64 2.62 -10.77
C ASP A 299 12.93 1.40 -9.88
N PHE A 300 12.32 1.34 -8.69
CA PHE A 300 12.46 0.20 -7.78
C PHE A 300 11.56 -0.96 -8.17
N LEU A 301 10.33 -0.62 -8.55
CA LEU A 301 9.31 -1.56 -8.98
C LEU A 301 9.78 -2.40 -10.17
N LYS A 302 10.48 -1.77 -11.13
CA LYS A 302 11.05 -2.46 -12.30
C LYS A 302 12.23 -3.37 -12.01
N LYS A 303 13.02 -3.08 -10.97
CA LYS A 303 14.30 -3.77 -10.72
C LYS A 303 14.17 -5.05 -9.88
N ASN A 304 13.13 -5.17 -9.07
CA ASN A 304 13.04 -6.20 -8.03
C ASN A 304 11.74 -7.01 -8.02
N LEU A 305 10.83 -6.78 -8.98
CA LEU A 305 9.57 -7.53 -9.09
C LEU A 305 9.29 -7.92 -10.55
N PHE A 306 8.64 -9.07 -10.73
CA PHE A 306 7.85 -9.36 -11.94
C PHE A 306 6.60 -8.47 -11.90
N LEU A 307 6.80 -7.19 -12.20
CA LEU A 307 5.78 -6.16 -12.12
C LEU A 307 5.28 -5.83 -13.52
N VAL A 308 3.98 -6.07 -13.74
CA VAL A 308 3.28 -5.55 -14.90
C VAL A 308 2.37 -4.42 -14.45
N TYR A 309 2.51 -3.29 -15.13
CA TYR A 309 1.66 -2.14 -14.95
C TYR A 309 0.52 -2.24 -15.97
N VAL A 310 -0.72 -2.30 -15.49
CA VAL A 310 -1.90 -2.24 -16.35
C VAL A 310 -2.48 -0.84 -16.20
N LYS A 311 -2.50 -0.10 -17.31
CA LYS A 311 -3.06 1.25 -17.37
C LYS A 311 -4.58 1.13 -17.45
N ALA A 312 -5.30 1.55 -16.41
CA ALA A 312 -6.73 1.83 -16.53
C ALA A 312 -6.89 3.13 -17.35
N TYR A 313 -7.56 3.04 -18.51
CA TYR A 313 -7.85 4.18 -19.39
C TYR A 313 -9.04 4.99 -18.88
#